data_AF-A0A7J6DRF2-F1
#
_entry.id   AF-A0A7J6DRF2-F1
#
_cell.length_a   1.000
_cell.length_b   1.000
_cell.length_c   1.000
_cell.angle_alpha   90.00
_cell.angle_beta   90.00
_cell.angle_gamma   90.00
#
_symmetry.space_group_name_H-M   'P 1'
#
loop_
_entity.id
_entity.type
_entity.pdbx_description
1 polymer ?
#
loop_
_entity_poly.entity_id
_entity_poly.type
_entity_poly.pdbx_seq_one_letter_code
_entity_poly.pdbx_strand_id
1 'polypeptide(L)' 'MSAHKARRVIDQIRGRSYVETLMILELMPYRACYPILKLVYSAAANATHNMRFNEATLIISKAEVNEGNTI' A
#
# COMPACT_ATOMS: atom_id res chain seq x y z
N MET A 1 4.71 14.96 3.68
CA MET A 1 4.75 13.72 4.49
C MET A 1 6.20 13.24 4.51
N SER A 2 6.79 12.95 5.67
CA SER A 2 8.18 12.46 5.70
C SER A 2 8.24 10.97 5.35
N ALA A 3 9.35 10.53 4.76
CA ALA A 3 9.57 9.12 4.41
C ALA A 3 9.42 8.21 5.64
N HIS A 4 9.94 8.62 6.80
CA HIS A 4 9.80 7.87 8.05
C HIS A 4 8.33 7.61 8.45
N LYS A 5 7.43 8.58 8.27
CA LYS A 5 6.00 8.41 8.59
C LYS A 5 5.33 7.42 7.65
N ALA A 6 5.71 7.40 6.38
CA ALA A 6 5.21 6.43 5.40
C ALA A 6 5.81 5.03 5.60
N ARG A 7 7.11 4.91 5.92
CA ARG A 7 7.77 3.63 6.25
C ARG A 7 7.02 2.89 7.36
N ARG A 8 6.67 3.59 8.44
CA ARG A 8 5.88 3.02 9.55
C ARG A 8 4.60 2.32 9.09
N VAL A 9 3.90 2.88 8.10
CA VAL A 9 2.66 2.29 7.58
C VAL A 9 2.96 1.15 6.61
N ILE A 10 3.90 1.35 5.68
CA ILE A 10 4.27 0.33 4.70
C ILE A 10 4.80 -0.95 5.37
N ASP A 11 5.56 -0.81 6.45
CA ASP A 11 6.11 -1.95 7.18
C ASP A 11 5.01 -2.87 7.73
N GLN A 12 3.79 -2.35 7.95
CA GLN A 12 2.67 -3.14 8.48
C GLN A 12 1.97 -4.00 7.43
N ILE A 13 2.11 -3.66 6.14
CA ILE A 13 1.34 -4.28 5.05
C ILE A 13 2.17 -5.23 4.18
N ARG A 14 3.50 -5.27 4.35
CA ARG A 14 4.36 -6.19 3.59
C ARG A 14 3.99 -7.64 3.86
N GLY A 15 3.92 -8.44 2.81
CA GLY A 15 3.61 -9.87 2.86
C GLY A 15 2.16 -10.20 3.16
N ARG A 16 1.28 -9.19 3.30
CA ARG A 16 -0.15 -9.40 3.57
C ARG A 16 -0.94 -9.50 2.28
N SER A 17 -2.11 -10.13 2.38
CA SER A 17 -3.07 -10.11 1.29
C SER A 17 -3.56 -8.68 1.03
N TYR A 18 -4.03 -8.43 -0.19
CA TYR A 18 -4.63 -7.16 -0.55
C TYR A 18 -5.84 -6.82 0.35
N VAL A 19 -6.70 -7.79 0.64
CA VAL A 19 -7.88 -7.61 1.50
C VAL A 19 -7.47 -7.21 2.92
N GLU A 20 -6.52 -7.90 3.54
CA GLU A 20 -6.00 -7.53 4.86
C GLU A 20 -5.34 -6.15 4.85
N THR A 21 -4.64 -5.82 3.76
CA THR A 21 -3.98 -4.52 3.59
C THR A 21 -5.01 -3.38 3.62
N LEU A 22 -6.14 -3.52 2.94
CA LEU A 22 -7.21 -2.51 2.97
C LEU A 22 -7.73 -2.30 4.40
N MET A 23 -8.04 -3.39 5.11
CA MET A 23 -8.52 -3.32 6.50
C MET A 23 -7.53 -2.62 7.42
N ILE A 24 -6.25 -2.97 7.30
CA ILE A 24 -5.18 -2.38 8.11
C ILE A 24 -5.06 -0.87 7.85
N LEU A 25 -5.06 -0.47 6.57
CA LEU A 25 -4.90 0.93 6.20
C LEU A 25 -6.11 1.79 6.58
N GLU A 26 -7.33 1.24 6.53
CA GLU A 26 -8.56 1.94 6.94
C GLU A 26 -8.65 2.16 8.45
N LEU A 27 -8.15 1.21 9.25
CA LEU A 27 -8.28 1.24 10.71
C LEU A 27 -7.12 1.96 11.42
N MET A 28 -5.97 2.09 10.78
CA MET A 28 -4.80 2.72 11.40
C MET A 28 -4.97 4.24 11.58
N PRO A 29 -4.60 4.81 12.74
CA PRO A 29 -4.77 6.23 13.05
C PRO A 29 -3.67 7.13 12.43
N TYR A 30 -3.14 6.77 11.26
CA TYR A 30 -2.07 7.51 10.60
C TYR A 30 -2.58 8.19 9.33
N ARG A 31 -2.36 9.51 9.21
CA ARG A 31 -2.67 10.25 7.97
C ARG A 31 -1.92 9.72 6.74
N ALA A 32 -0.79 9.05 6.94
CA ALA A 32 -0.02 8.42 5.87
C ALA A 32 -0.76 7.24 5.22
N CYS A 33 -1.77 6.66 5.87
CA CYS A 33 -2.57 5.57 5.30
C CYS A 33 -3.32 6.00 4.05
N TYR A 34 -3.90 7.21 4.01
CA TYR A 34 -4.71 7.67 2.88
C TYR A 34 -3.96 7.66 1.53
N PRO A 35 -2.77 8.27 1.37
CA PRO A 35 -2.04 8.18 0.11
C PRO A 35 -1.56 6.76 -0.22
N ILE A 36 -1.23 5.94 0.80
CA ILE A 36 -0.80 4.55 0.59
C ILE A 36 -1.98 3.68 0.11
N LEU A 37 -3.16 3.87 0.70
CA LEU A 37 -4.39 3.17 0.31
C LEU A 37 -4.73 3.42 -1.17
N LYS A 38 -4.61 4.67 -1.64
CA LYS A 38 -4.78 5.00 -3.06
C LYS A 38 -3.80 4.27 -3.97
N LEU A 39 -2.52 4.18 -3.55
CA LEU A 39 -1.50 3.45 -4.32
C LEU A 39 -1.82 1.95 -4.38
N VAL A 40 -2.26 1.37 -3.26
CA VAL A 40 -2.65 -0.04 -3.18
C VAL A 40 -3.85 -0.34 -4.10
N TYR A 41 -4.90 0.50 -4.07
CA TYR A 41 -6.02 0.40 -5.01
C TYR A 41 -5.58 0.48 -6.47
N SER A 42 -4.70 1.44 -6.81
CA SER A 42 -4.18 1.57 -8.17
C SER A 42 -3.37 0.36 -8.61
N ALA A 43 -2.55 -0.21 -7.73
CA ALA A 43 -1.77 -1.41 -8.02
C ALA A 43 -2.68 -2.64 -8.26
N ALA A 44 -3.71 -2.83 -7.44
CA ALA A 44 -4.69 -3.90 -7.64
C ALA A 44 -5.48 -3.72 -8.94
N ALA A 45 -5.93 -2.50 -9.25
CA ALA A 45 -6.59 -2.21 -10.53
C ALA A 45 -5.69 -2.50 -11.74
N ASN A 46 -4.39 -2.20 -11.66
CA ASN A 46 -3.44 -2.53 -12.71
C ASN A 46 -3.26 -4.06 -12.85
N ALA A 47 -3.19 -4.79 -11.74
CA ALA A 47 -3.08 -6.25 -11.75
C ALA A 47 -4.33 -6.92 -12.35
N THR A 48 -5.53 -6.46 -12.00
CA THR A 48 -6.78 -7.03 -12.52
C THR A 48 -7.00 -6.66 -13.98
N HIS A 49 -6.77 -5.40 -14.35
CA HIS A 49 -7.05 -4.92 -15.70
C HIS A 49 -5.99 -5.38 -16.71
N ASN A 50 -4.70 -5.21 -16.39
CA ASN A 50 -3.62 -5.42 -17.36
C ASN A 50 -3.06 -6.85 -17.30
N MET A 51 -3.07 -7.49 -16.12
CA MET A 51 -2.51 -8.83 -15.92
C MET A 51 -3.58 -9.91 -15.73
N ARG A 52 -4.87 -9.54 -15.70
CA ARG A 52 -6.01 -10.45 -15.50
C ARG A 52 -5.91 -11.28 -14.21
N PHE A 53 -5.25 -10.75 -13.20
CA PHE A 53 -5.16 -11.40 -11.89
C PHE A 53 -6.47 -11.26 -11.11
N ASN A 54 -6.72 -12.21 -10.22
CA ASN A 54 -7.84 -12.14 -9.29
C ASN A 54 -7.44 -11.32 -8.06
N GLU A 55 -8.18 -10.25 -7.78
CA GLU A 55 -7.96 -9.34 -6.65
C GLU A 55 -7.90 -10.07 -5.29
N ALA A 56 -8.73 -11.10 -5.11
CA ALA A 56 -8.77 -11.91 -3.88
C ALA A 56 -7.49 -12.72 -3.64
N THR A 57 -6.66 -12.90 -4.66
CA THR A 57 -5.40 -13.66 -4.59
C THR A 57 -4.16 -12.77 -4.53
N LEU A 58 -4.33 -11.44 -4.59
CA LEU A 58 -3.22 -10.50 -4.59
C LEU A 58 -2.56 -10.40 -3.21
N ILE A 59 -1.23 -10.32 -3.23
CA ILE A 59 -0.38 -10.19 -2.05
C ILE A 59 0.61 -9.04 -2.28
N ILE A 60 0.86 -8.24 -1.25
CA ILE A 60 1.89 -7.20 -1.26
C ILE A 60 3.26 -7.90 -1.11
N SER A 61 3.87 -8.30 -2.22
CA SER A 61 5.18 -8.97 -2.20
C SER A 61 6.32 -8.00 -1.83
N LYS A 62 6.25 -6.75 -2.30
CA LYS A 62 7.27 -5.73 -2.09
C LYS A 62 6.63 -4.35 -1.96
N ALA A 63 7.10 -3.57 -0.99
CA ALA A 63 6.73 -2.18 -0.83
C ALA A 63 7.88 -1.38 -0.20
N GLU A 64 8.27 -0.28 -0.84
CA GLU A 64 9.43 0.54 -0.46
C GLU A 64 9.03 2.01 -0.35
N VAL A 65 9.71 2.74 0.53
CA VAL A 65 9.54 4.19 0.70
C VAL A 65 10.91 4.84 0.66
N ASN A 66 11.13 5.61 -0.39
CA ASN A 66 12.35 6.36 -0.61
C ASN A 66 12.15 7.84 -0.25
N GLU A 67 13.25 8.52 0.04
CA GLU A 67 13.23 9.96 0.30
C GLU A 67 13.17 10.71 -1.03
N GLY A 68 12.28 11.70 -1.11
CA GLY A 68 12.20 12.62 -2.23
C GLY A 68 13.00 13.90 -1.95
N ASN A 69 12.98 14.82 -2.91
CA ASN A 69 13.69 16.09 -2.78
C ASN A 69 13.17 16.88 -1.57
N THR A 70 14.08 17.32 -0.72
CA THR A 70 13.84 18.30 0.33
C THR A 70 13.97 19.71 -0.24
N ILE A 71 13.05 20.59 0.15
CA ILE A 71 13.07 22.03 -0.17
C ILE A 71 13.90 22.74 0.89
#